data_AF-A0A2E0FLV6-F1
#
_entry.id   AF-A0A2E0FLV6-F1
#
_cell.length_a   1.000
_cell.length_b   1.000
_cell.length_c   1.000
_cell.angle_alpha   90.00
_cell.angle_beta   90.00
_cell.angle_gamma   90.00
#
_symmetry.space_group_name_H-M   'P 1'
#
loop_
_entity.id
_entity.type
_entity.pdbx_description
1 polymer ?
#
loop_
_entity_poly.entity_id
_entity_poly.type
_entity_poly.pdbx_seq_one_letter_code
_entity_poly.pdbx_strand_id
1 'polypeptide(L)'
;MNLSIIVFGLLQHTPLSKMKKIIPLSIFILAALVLKAQEFDDRLFVKFSESELIEMQTNQTEEFKYINACLDHGFYLANFKGKSNPAEVIGEIIVDDLSKINFFELGVTPVENRYLYYKIKGHDKLLVVRSVEHIKGNSKSK
;
A
#
# COMPACT_ATOMS: atom_id res chain seq x y z
N MET A 1 0.94 -31.85 17.13
CA MET A 1 1.51 -32.03 18.48
C MET A 1 1.67 -30.64 19.08
N ASN A 2 0.76 -30.26 19.98
CA ASN A 2 0.58 -28.87 20.42
C ASN A 2 1.76 -28.37 21.24
N LEU A 3 2.43 -27.33 20.75
CA LEU A 3 3.54 -26.65 21.43
C LEU A 3 3.13 -26.18 22.84
N SER A 4 1.84 -25.85 23.04
CA SER A 4 1.27 -25.46 24.34
C SER A 4 1.34 -26.55 25.42
N ILE A 5 1.33 -27.83 25.05
CA ILE A 5 1.38 -28.95 26.02
C ILE A 5 2.81 -29.12 26.56
N ILE A 6 3.82 -28.91 25.71
CA ILE A 6 5.23 -29.04 26.06
C ILE A 6 5.66 -27.92 27.04
N VAL A 7 5.16 -26.70 26.83
CA VAL A 7 5.45 -25.57 27.72
C VAL A 7 4.85 -25.77 29.11
N PHE A 8 3.64 -26.36 29.21
CA PHE A 8 2.98 -26.60 30.49
C PHE A 8 3.67 -27.70 31.32
N GLY A 9 4.21 -28.74 30.68
CA GLY A 9 4.92 -29.82 31.36
C GLY A 9 6.27 -29.41 31.95
N LEU A 10 7.00 -28.49 31.30
CA LEU A 10 8.28 -27.97 31.79
C LEU A 10 8.14 -27.05 33.01
N LEU A 11 7.00 -26.39 33.17
CA LEU A 11 6.75 -25.50 34.31
C LEU A 11 6.61 -26.25 35.64
N GLN A 12 6.18 -27.52 35.62
CA GLN A 12 5.88 -28.26 36.86
C GLN A 12 7.12 -28.87 37.55
N HIS A 13 8.28 -28.87 36.89
CA HIS A 13 9.53 -29.44 37.45
C HIS A 13 10.67 -28.42 37.65
N THR A 14 10.39 -27.11 37.57
CA THR A 14 11.42 -26.08 37.79
C THR A 14 11.40 -25.54 39.23
N PRO A 15 12.56 -25.49 39.92
CA PRO A 15 12.61 -24.96 41.29
C PRO A 15 12.26 -23.46 41.30
N LEU A 16 11.50 -23.01 42.31
CA LEU A 16 10.99 -21.62 42.45
C LEU A 16 12.06 -20.53 42.29
N SER A 17 13.33 -20.83 42.61
CA SER A 17 14.47 -19.92 42.44
C SER A 17 14.85 -19.66 40.97
N LYS A 18 14.58 -20.61 40.06
CA LYS A 18 14.79 -20.49 38.61
C LYS A 18 13.58 -19.81 37.93
N MET A 19 12.36 -20.01 38.44
CA MET A 19 11.13 -19.39 37.90
C MET A 19 11.20 -17.86 37.89
N LYS A 20 11.82 -17.24 38.91
CA LYS A 20 12.02 -15.77 38.99
C LYS A 20 12.89 -15.20 37.85
N LYS A 21 13.73 -16.01 37.20
CA LYS A 21 14.59 -15.61 36.07
C LYS A 21 13.96 -15.93 34.71
N ILE A 22 13.03 -16.89 34.65
CA ILE A 22 12.36 -17.32 33.42
C ILE A 22 11.21 -16.36 33.05
N ILE A 23 10.50 -15.82 34.05
CA ILE A 23 9.42 -14.84 33.86
C ILE A 23 9.88 -13.57 33.11
N PRO A 24 10.96 -12.87 33.50
CA PRO A 24 11.40 -11.69 32.77
C PRO A 24 11.89 -12.02 31.35
N LEU A 25 12.47 -13.21 31.13
CA LEU A 25 12.91 -13.66 29.81
C LEU A 25 11.72 -13.92 28.86
N SER A 26 10.64 -14.49 29.39
CA SER A 26 9.40 -14.69 28.61
C SER A 26 8.74 -13.38 28.19
N ILE A 27 8.77 -12.36 29.07
CA ILE A 27 8.22 -11.04 28.77
C ILE A 27 9.06 -10.33 27.69
N PHE A 28 10.39 -10.51 27.72
CA PHE A 28 11.30 -9.94 26.71
C PHE A 28 11.07 -10.53 25.31
N ILE A 29 10.82 -11.85 25.21
CA ILE A 29 10.54 -12.50 23.93
C ILE A 29 9.19 -12.04 23.36
N LEU A 30 8.17 -11.86 24.21
CA LEU A 30 6.86 -11.40 23.77
C LEU A 30 6.89 -9.94 23.29
N ALA A 31 7.68 -9.08 23.94
CA ALA A 31 7.88 -7.68 23.53
C ALA A 31 8.56 -7.57 22.16
N ALA A 32 9.46 -8.50 21.80
CA ALA A 32 10.13 -8.50 20.51
C ALA A 32 9.17 -8.83 19.32
N LEU A 33 8.07 -9.53 19.56
CA LEU A 33 7.09 -9.88 18.53
C LEU A 33 6.15 -8.72 18.17
N VAL A 34 5.88 -7.81 19.12
CA VAL A 34 4.98 -6.65 18.89
C VAL A 34 5.62 -5.61 17.96
N LEU A 35 6.96 -5.58 17.87
CA LEU A 35 7.70 -4.64 17.03
C LEU A 35 7.63 -4.96 15.51
N LYS A 36 6.90 -6.00 15.11
CA LYS A 36 6.82 -6.51 13.73
C LYS A 36 5.43 -6.35 13.10
N ALA A 37 4.50 -5.61 13.71
CA ALA A 37 3.26 -5.22 13.04
C ALA A 37 3.57 -4.04 12.09
N GLN A 38 3.89 -4.37 10.84
CA GLN A 38 4.10 -3.37 9.81
C GLN A 38 2.76 -3.04 9.16
N GLU A 39 2.25 -1.84 9.43
CA GLU A 39 0.99 -1.38 8.83
C GLU A 39 1.25 -0.85 7.41
N PHE A 40 0.46 -1.36 6.46
CA PHE A 40 0.43 -0.90 5.08
C PHE A 40 -0.89 -0.16 4.82
N ASP A 41 -0.91 0.71 3.81
CA ASP A 41 -2.17 1.29 3.33
C ASP A 41 -3.02 0.19 2.68
N ASP A 42 -4.23 -0.02 3.21
CA ASP A 42 -5.12 -1.10 2.79
C ASP A 42 -5.44 -1.05 1.28
N ARG A 43 -5.39 0.15 0.68
CA ARG A 43 -5.64 0.35 -0.77
C ARG A 43 -4.63 -0.39 -1.64
N LEU A 44 -3.43 -0.69 -1.13
CA LEU A 44 -2.40 -1.43 -1.86
C LEU A 44 -2.76 -2.91 -2.05
N PHE A 45 -3.54 -3.49 -1.13
CA PHE A 45 -3.88 -4.92 -1.17
C PHE A 45 -4.81 -5.32 -2.31
N VAL A 46 -5.37 -4.34 -3.04
CA VAL A 46 -6.08 -4.59 -4.29
C VAL A 46 -5.15 -5.21 -5.35
N LYS A 47 -3.86 -4.85 -5.32
CA LYS A 47 -2.90 -5.27 -6.34
C LYS A 47 -1.72 -6.06 -5.78
N PHE A 48 -1.28 -5.75 -4.56
CA PHE A 48 -0.07 -6.31 -3.98
C PHE A 48 -0.40 -7.16 -2.75
N SER A 49 0.21 -8.33 -2.67
CA SER A 49 0.20 -9.15 -1.47
C SER A 49 1.06 -8.53 -0.37
N GLU A 50 0.80 -8.92 0.88
CA GLU A 50 1.60 -8.48 2.02
C GLU A 50 3.09 -8.82 1.86
N SER A 51 3.42 -10.02 1.36
CA SER A 51 4.80 -10.43 1.12
C SER A 51 5.51 -9.57 0.08
N GLU A 52 4.80 -9.16 -0.99
CA GLU A 52 5.36 -8.27 -2.01
C GLU A 52 5.60 -6.87 -1.44
N LEU A 53 4.69 -6.37 -0.60
CA LEU A 53 4.86 -5.08 0.08
C LEU A 53 6.04 -5.09 1.07
N ILE A 54 6.23 -6.19 1.81
CA ILE A 54 7.38 -6.38 2.70
C ILE A 54 8.68 -6.42 1.88
N GLU A 55 8.71 -7.16 0.78
CA GLU A 55 9.87 -7.26 -0.10
C GLU A 55 10.21 -5.90 -0.71
N MET A 56 9.21 -5.19 -1.25
CA MET A 56 9.40 -3.86 -1.83
C MET A 56 9.90 -2.86 -0.79
N GLN A 57 9.34 -2.86 0.43
CA GLN A 57 9.79 -1.92 1.45
C GLN A 57 11.25 -2.20 1.88
N THR A 58 11.63 -3.48 1.98
CA THR A 58 12.95 -3.91 2.46
C THR A 58 14.05 -3.76 1.41
N ASN A 59 13.76 -4.17 0.17
CA ASN A 59 14.77 -4.31 -0.88
C ASN A 59 14.64 -3.28 -2.01
N GLN A 60 13.46 -2.66 -2.16
CA GLN A 60 13.13 -1.77 -3.28
C GLN A 60 12.44 -0.49 -2.78
N THR A 61 13.05 0.17 -1.79
CA THR A 61 12.41 1.29 -1.06
C THR A 61 11.90 2.40 -1.98
N GLU A 62 12.57 2.69 -3.11
CA GLU A 62 12.11 3.69 -4.07
C GLU A 62 10.86 3.27 -4.84
N GLU A 63 10.73 1.98 -5.16
CA GLU A 63 9.51 1.43 -5.76
C GLU A 63 8.36 1.45 -4.76
N PHE A 64 8.63 1.08 -3.50
CA PHE A 64 7.64 1.18 -2.43
C PHE A 64 7.12 2.62 -2.23
N LYS A 65 8.01 3.62 -2.26
CA LYS A 65 7.62 5.03 -2.21
C LYS A 65 6.79 5.43 -3.42
N TYR A 66 7.15 4.95 -4.61
CA TYR A 66 6.42 5.24 -5.84
C TYR A 66 5.00 4.68 -5.81
N ILE A 67 4.79 3.41 -5.43
CA ILE A 67 3.44 2.83 -5.37
C ILE A 67 2.56 3.51 -4.32
N ASN A 68 3.13 3.96 -3.20
CA ASN A 68 2.39 4.77 -2.22
C ASN A 68 2.03 6.14 -2.81
N ALA A 69 2.96 6.79 -3.51
CA ALA A 69 2.69 8.06 -4.17
C ALA A 69 1.62 7.95 -5.26
N CYS A 70 1.48 6.79 -5.92
CA CYS A 70 0.39 6.55 -6.87
C CYS A 70 -1.00 6.69 -6.24
N LEU A 71 -1.17 6.30 -4.97
CA LEU A 71 -2.47 6.36 -4.29
C LEU A 71 -3.01 7.80 -4.15
N ASP A 72 -2.14 8.75 -3.83
CA ASP A 72 -2.56 10.12 -3.50
C ASP A 72 -2.20 11.14 -4.60
N HIS A 73 -1.23 10.81 -5.44
CA HIS A 73 -0.68 11.71 -6.46
C HIS A 73 -0.67 11.11 -7.87
N GLY A 74 -1.15 9.88 -8.04
CA GLY A 74 -1.19 9.20 -9.34
C GLY A 74 -2.20 9.79 -10.30
N PHE A 75 -3.27 10.41 -9.80
CA PHE A 75 -4.33 10.96 -10.64
C PHE A 75 -5.01 12.18 -10.02
N TYR A 76 -5.82 12.87 -10.81
CA TYR A 76 -6.79 13.85 -10.34
C TYR A 76 -7.99 13.94 -11.29
N LEU A 77 -9.09 14.51 -10.79
CA LEU A 77 -10.29 14.73 -11.59
C LEU A 77 -10.34 16.17 -12.12
N ALA A 78 -10.57 16.32 -13.41
CA ALA A 78 -10.79 17.61 -14.07
C ALA A 78 -12.19 17.68 -14.69
N ASN A 79 -12.74 18.88 -14.84
CA ASN A 79 -14.01 19.04 -15.54
C ASN A 79 -13.80 18.87 -17.05
N PHE A 80 -14.62 18.05 -17.69
CA PHE A 80 -14.63 17.90 -19.13
C PHE A 80 -15.38 19.07 -19.74
N LYS A 81 -14.68 20.16 -20.04
CA LYS A 81 -15.24 21.21 -20.90
C LYS A 81 -15.11 20.69 -22.32
N GLY A 82 -16.20 20.33 -22.99
CA GLY A 82 -16.24 19.70 -24.33
C GLY A 82 -15.54 20.44 -25.49
N LYS A 83 -14.62 21.36 -25.21
CA LYS A 83 -13.68 22.03 -26.12
C LYS A 83 -12.21 21.66 -25.87
N SER A 84 -11.91 20.81 -24.88
CA SER A 84 -10.56 20.27 -24.68
C SER A 84 -10.19 19.41 -25.89
N ASN A 85 -8.99 19.61 -26.42
CA ASN A 85 -8.51 18.99 -27.65
C ASN A 85 -8.77 17.46 -27.63
N PRO A 86 -9.69 16.92 -28.46
CA PRO A 86 -10.05 15.49 -28.44
C PRO A 86 -8.86 14.56 -28.67
N ALA A 87 -7.76 15.09 -29.21
CA ALA A 87 -6.53 14.38 -29.51
C ALA A 87 -5.77 13.86 -28.27
N GLU A 88 -6.07 14.35 -27.07
CA GLU A 88 -5.37 13.94 -25.83
C GLU A 88 -6.14 12.89 -25.00
N VAL A 89 -7.43 12.68 -25.29
CA VAL A 89 -8.24 11.66 -24.59
C VAL A 89 -7.96 10.31 -25.21
N ILE A 90 -7.30 9.43 -24.45
CA ILE A 90 -6.85 8.14 -24.96
C ILE A 90 -7.91 7.02 -24.78
N GLY A 91 -9.01 7.29 -24.07
CA GLY A 91 -10.10 6.35 -23.92
C GLY A 91 -11.18 6.79 -22.93
N GLU A 92 -12.13 5.89 -22.67
CA GLU A 92 -13.13 6.02 -21.62
C GLU A 92 -12.86 4.99 -20.50
N ILE A 93 -13.14 5.38 -19.25
CA ILE A 93 -13.03 4.53 -18.06
C ILE A 93 -14.32 4.58 -17.24
N ILE A 94 -14.63 3.47 -16.58
CA ILE A 94 -15.75 3.37 -15.64
C ILE A 94 -15.17 3.52 -14.24
N VAL A 95 -15.78 4.40 -13.45
CA VAL A 95 -15.42 4.63 -12.05
C VAL A 95 -16.72 4.67 -11.26
N ASP A 96 -16.87 3.77 -10.30
CA ASP A 96 -18.13 3.60 -9.56
C ASP A 96 -18.38 4.74 -8.57
N ASP A 97 -17.38 5.13 -7.79
CA ASP A 97 -17.44 6.23 -6.82
C ASP A 97 -16.28 7.21 -7.02
N LEU A 98 -16.59 8.40 -7.55
CA LEU A 98 -15.61 9.45 -7.80
C LEU A 98 -14.96 10.04 -6.54
N SER A 99 -15.55 9.82 -5.37
CA SER A 99 -15.02 10.32 -4.09
C SER A 99 -13.99 9.38 -3.45
N LYS A 100 -13.93 8.11 -3.88
CA LYS A 100 -13.11 7.05 -3.27
C LYS A 100 -12.39 6.21 -4.31
N ILE A 101 -11.73 6.87 -5.25
CA ILE A 101 -11.02 6.20 -6.33
C ILE A 101 -9.70 5.63 -5.78
N ASN A 102 -9.49 4.32 -5.93
CA ASN A 102 -8.19 3.69 -5.75
C ASN A 102 -7.44 3.66 -7.09
N PHE A 103 -6.21 4.17 -7.11
CA PHE A 103 -5.39 4.20 -8.32
C PHE A 103 -5.20 2.83 -8.97
N PHE A 104 -5.02 1.77 -8.16
CA PHE A 104 -4.72 0.43 -8.67
C PHE A 104 -5.95 -0.31 -9.20
N GLU A 105 -7.17 0.11 -8.84
CA GLU A 105 -8.42 -0.42 -9.39
C GLU A 105 -8.68 0.08 -10.82
N LEU A 106 -8.12 1.24 -11.18
CA LEU A 106 -8.33 1.87 -12.48
C LEU A 106 -7.73 1.06 -13.64
N GLY A 107 -6.81 0.13 -13.37
CA GLY A 107 -6.13 -0.65 -14.40
C GLY A 107 -5.27 0.20 -15.35
N VAL A 108 -4.91 1.42 -14.94
CA VAL A 108 -4.10 2.35 -15.73
C VAL A 108 -2.62 2.27 -15.35
N THR A 109 -1.76 2.48 -16.33
CA THR A 109 -0.31 2.54 -16.13
C THR A 109 0.20 3.94 -16.50
N PRO A 110 0.82 4.67 -15.56
CA PRO A 110 1.48 5.93 -15.87
C PRO A 110 2.56 5.75 -16.95
N VAL A 111 2.74 6.77 -17.77
CA VAL A 111 3.79 6.81 -18.79
C VAL A 111 4.77 7.93 -18.49
N GLU A 112 5.97 7.83 -19.03
CA GLU A 112 7.00 8.85 -18.90
C GLU A 112 6.63 10.12 -19.69
N ASN A 113 7.00 11.27 -19.14
CA ASN A 113 6.99 12.60 -19.77
C ASN A 113 5.63 13.11 -20.28
N ARG A 114 4.51 12.44 -19.99
CA ARG A 114 3.18 12.93 -20.37
C ARG A 114 2.08 12.44 -19.44
N TYR A 115 0.99 13.20 -19.38
CA TYR A 115 -0.22 12.81 -18.66
C TYR A 115 -1.14 12.03 -19.57
N LEU A 116 -1.94 11.15 -18.99
CA LEU A 116 -2.98 10.41 -19.71
C LEU A 116 -4.35 10.94 -19.31
N TYR A 117 -5.23 11.06 -20.30
CA TYR A 117 -6.57 11.60 -20.09
C TYR A 117 -7.59 10.54 -20.48
N TYR A 118 -8.44 10.16 -19.52
CA TYR A 118 -9.55 9.26 -19.73
C TYR A 118 -10.85 10.00 -19.44
N LYS A 119 -11.83 9.86 -20.32
CA LYS A 119 -13.18 10.36 -20.05
C LYS A 119 -13.91 9.38 -19.15
N ILE A 120 -14.56 9.89 -18.11
CA ILE A 120 -15.30 9.04 -17.18
C ILE A 120 -16.70 8.80 -17.74
N LYS A 121 -17.07 7.53 -17.92
CA LYS A 121 -18.36 7.17 -18.49
C LYS A 121 -19.51 7.66 -17.60
N GLY A 122 -20.48 8.35 -18.20
CA GLY A 122 -21.65 8.89 -17.47
C GLY A 122 -21.38 10.17 -16.68
N HIS A 123 -20.18 10.74 -16.76
CA HIS A 123 -19.82 11.99 -16.07
C HIS A 123 -19.16 12.99 -17.02
N ASP A 124 -19.41 14.29 -16.80
CA ASP A 124 -18.70 15.37 -17.50
C ASP A 124 -17.33 15.66 -16.84
N LYS A 125 -16.56 14.60 -16.61
CA LYS A 125 -15.25 14.66 -15.96
C LYS A 125 -14.21 13.84 -16.71
N LEU A 126 -12.96 14.30 -16.58
CA LEU A 126 -11.77 13.59 -17.00
C LEU A 126 -11.06 13.04 -15.77
N LEU A 127 -10.63 11.79 -15.86
CA LEU A 127 -9.58 11.24 -15.03
C LEU A 127 -8.24 11.56 -15.69
N VAL A 128 -7.41 12.34 -15.02
CA VAL A 128 -6.07 12.67 -15.49
C VAL A 128 -5.06 11.88 -14.69
N VAL A 129 -4.35 10.97 -15.34
CA VAL A 129 -3.25 10.19 -14.75
C VAL A 129 -1.96 10.95 -14.96
N ARG A 130 -1.22 11.20 -13.88
CA ARG A 130 0.04 11.93 -13.91
C ARG A 130 1.17 11.07 -14.49
N SER A 131 2.21 11.71 -15.00
CA SER A 131 3.40 11.00 -15.52
C SER A 131 4.22 10.37 -14.39
N VAL A 132 5.08 9.42 -14.76
CA VAL A 132 5.99 8.74 -13.82
C VAL A 132 6.86 9.74 -13.05
N GLU A 133 7.42 10.75 -13.72
CA GLU A 133 8.30 11.76 -13.12
C GLU A 133 7.56 12.62 -12.11
N HIS A 134 6.31 12.98 -12.41
CA HIS A 134 5.51 13.79 -11.50
C HIS A 134 5.17 13.00 -10.23
N ILE A 135 4.83 11.72 -10.36
CA ILE A 135 4.54 10.86 -9.21
C ILE A 135 5.81 10.65 -8.36
N LYS A 136 6.93 10.30 -9.00
CA LYS A 136 8.24 10.14 -8.33
C LYS A 136 8.76 11.44 -7.72
N GLY A 137 8.46 12.59 -8.30
CA GLY A 137 8.80 13.90 -7.72
C GLY A 137 8.11 14.13 -6.38
N ASN A 138 6.85 13.72 -6.25
CA ASN A 138 6.09 13.82 -5.00
C ASN A 138 6.44 12.70 -4.01
N SER A 139 7.05 11.59 -4.44
CA SER A 139 7.49 10.52 -3.54
C SER A 139 8.78 10.84 -2.76
N LYS A 140 9.50 11.90 -3.16
CA LYS A 140 10.76 12.35 -2.53
C LYS A 140 10.60 13.44 -1.47
N SER A 141 9.40 14.01 -1.33
CA SER A 141 9.15 15.18 -0.47
C SER A 141 8.65 14.86 0.94
N LYS A 142 8.62 13.58 1.35
CA LYS A 142 8.25 13.12 2.69
C LYS A 142 9.37 12.34 3.36
#